data_AF-A0A5E8H307-F1
#
_entry.id   AF-A0A5E8H307-F1
#
_cell.length_a   1.000
_cell.length_b   1.000
_cell.length_c   1.000
_cell.angle_alpha   90.00
_cell.angle_beta   90.00
_cell.angle_gamma   90.00
#
_symmetry.space_group_name_H-M   'P 1'
#
loop_
_entity.id
_entity.type
_entity.pdbx_description
1 polymer ?
#
loop_
_entity_poly.entity_id
_entity_poly.type
_entity_poly.pdbx_seq_one_letter_code
_entity_poly.pdbx_strand_id
1 'polypeptide(L)'
;MCQDVVFYDIDYQNISKFRSTMYLKSKSAYSRYFISDFLGEESKCIYLDCDLLVLRDLAELNTAKMHGKTIGSVRDISVRTADPHLFIGERLQLTNPYDYFNSGVLIIDLDRWRKLDARNHLIDLTLERADTFHSQDQDALNVFFDGDTEFLDPVWNTSQYERPDTAENRIIHLIGTVKPWHARYKEKLSDSYHRTEIWDRFYGVLDRTAYAGNRPWDPAGLGVVKETIESKIPKMDMVTGKIRRTLQKFLN
;
A
#
# COMPACT_ATOMS: atom_id res chain seq x y z
N MET A 1 9.29 20.48 -11.18
CA MET A 1 8.03 20.01 -11.79
C MET A 1 8.30 18.67 -12.46
N CYS A 2 7.39 17.71 -12.34
CA CYS A 2 7.44 16.47 -13.11
C CYS A 2 7.43 16.83 -14.60
N GLN A 3 8.44 16.40 -15.35
CA GLN A 3 8.65 16.83 -16.73
C GLN A 3 7.85 15.96 -17.71
N ASP A 4 7.64 14.67 -17.39
CA ASP A 4 6.94 13.70 -18.23
C ASP A 4 6.11 12.71 -17.40
N VAL A 5 4.92 12.35 -17.91
CA VAL A 5 4.06 11.31 -17.35
C VAL A 5 3.80 10.26 -18.43
N VAL A 6 4.19 9.02 -18.16
CA VAL A 6 3.97 7.86 -19.03
C VAL A 6 3.04 6.89 -18.33
N PHE A 7 2.03 6.42 -19.06
CA PHE A 7 1.10 5.40 -18.58
C PHE A 7 1.49 4.05 -19.19
N TYR A 8 1.63 3.04 -18.33
CA TYR A 8 1.89 1.66 -18.73
C TYR A 8 0.64 0.82 -18.51
N ASP A 9 0.21 0.12 -19.56
CA ASP A 9 -0.92 -0.79 -19.49
C ASP A 9 -0.49 -2.14 -18.91
N ILE A 10 -1.31 -2.64 -17.98
CA ILE A 10 -1.13 -3.96 -17.39
C ILE A 10 -2.34 -4.78 -17.78
N ASP A 11 -2.10 -5.89 -18.49
CA ASP A 11 -3.17 -6.84 -18.78
C ASP A 11 -3.77 -7.31 -17.45
N TYR A 12 -5.06 -7.04 -17.27
CA TYR A 12 -5.80 -7.43 -16.08
C TYR A 12 -5.70 -8.93 -15.80
N GLN A 13 -5.53 -9.78 -16.83
CA GLN A 13 -5.32 -11.22 -16.65
C GLN A 13 -4.09 -11.57 -15.82
N ASN A 14 -3.06 -10.70 -15.83
CA ASN A 14 -1.86 -10.91 -15.04
C ASN A 14 -2.12 -10.80 -13.53
N ILE A 15 -3.11 -10.00 -13.13
CA ILE A 15 -3.45 -9.76 -11.72
C ILE A 15 -4.80 -10.36 -11.30
N SER A 16 -5.63 -10.78 -12.25
CA SER A 16 -6.99 -11.30 -12.00
C SER A 16 -6.98 -12.57 -11.15
N LYS A 17 -5.90 -13.36 -11.22
CA LYS A 17 -5.69 -14.60 -10.47
C LYS A 17 -5.43 -14.41 -8.97
N PHE A 18 -4.99 -13.24 -8.53
CA PHE A 18 -4.71 -12.99 -7.12
C PHE A 18 -5.98 -12.79 -6.30
N ARG A 19 -5.88 -12.96 -4.98
CA ARG A 19 -7.02 -12.88 -4.08
C ARG A 19 -7.32 -11.44 -3.65
N SER A 20 -8.60 -11.05 -3.68
CA SER A 20 -9.06 -9.83 -2.99
C SER A 20 -9.44 -10.08 -1.53
N THR A 21 -9.41 -9.03 -0.71
CA THR A 21 -9.86 -9.07 0.69
C THR A 21 -10.98 -8.06 0.94
N MET A 22 -11.68 -8.18 2.08
CA MET A 22 -12.73 -7.22 2.44
C MET A 22 -12.18 -5.80 2.63
N TYR A 23 -10.94 -5.68 3.07
CA TYR A 23 -10.27 -4.40 3.33
C TYR A 23 -9.57 -3.85 2.09
N LEU A 24 -9.10 -4.72 1.21
CA LEU A 24 -8.42 -4.37 -0.04
C LEU A 24 -9.08 -5.15 -1.19
N LYS A 25 -10.11 -4.53 -1.76
CA LYS A 25 -10.93 -5.16 -2.81
C LYS A 25 -10.24 -5.12 -4.18
N SER A 26 -9.44 -4.09 -4.46
CA SER A 26 -8.71 -4.00 -5.72
C SER A 26 -7.59 -5.05 -5.78
N LYS A 27 -7.26 -5.51 -6.97
CA LYS A 27 -6.08 -6.34 -7.25
C LYS A 27 -4.93 -5.52 -7.85
N SER A 28 -5.14 -4.21 -8.03
CA SER A 28 -4.15 -3.31 -8.62
C SER A 28 -2.87 -3.20 -7.81
N ALA A 29 -2.90 -3.43 -6.51
CA ALA A 29 -1.69 -3.40 -5.68
C ALA A 29 -0.64 -4.46 -6.13
N TYR A 30 -1.08 -5.60 -6.70
CA TYR A 30 -0.20 -6.60 -7.28
C TYR A 30 0.50 -6.15 -8.58
N SER A 31 0.10 -5.03 -9.18
CA SER A 31 0.77 -4.46 -10.36
C SER A 31 2.24 -4.15 -10.12
N ARG A 32 2.62 -3.82 -8.87
CA ARG A 32 4.00 -3.50 -8.51
C ARG A 32 4.96 -4.67 -8.73
N TYR A 33 4.47 -5.91 -8.84
CA TYR A 33 5.32 -7.06 -9.18
C TYR A 33 5.95 -6.93 -10.57
N PHE A 34 5.30 -6.18 -11.45
CA PHE A 34 5.69 -5.97 -12.85
C PHE A 34 6.52 -4.69 -13.02
N ILE A 35 6.92 -4.01 -11.94
CA ILE A 35 7.55 -2.68 -12.01
C ILE A 35 8.81 -2.64 -12.89
N SER A 36 9.60 -3.71 -12.88
CA SER A 36 10.82 -3.81 -13.69
C SER A 36 10.55 -4.05 -15.18
N ASP A 37 9.36 -4.55 -15.55
CA ASP A 37 8.96 -4.72 -16.95
C ASP A 37 8.68 -3.36 -17.61
N PHE A 38 8.25 -2.36 -16.83
CA PHE A 38 7.93 -1.02 -17.33
C PHE A 38 9.15 -0.10 -17.38
N LEU A 39 10.14 -0.35 -16.53
CA LEU A 39 11.29 0.53 -16.32
C LEU A 39 12.57 -0.09 -16.90
N GLY A 40 12.47 -0.69 -18.09
CA GLY A 40 13.43 -1.64 -18.68
C GLY A 40 14.92 -1.39 -18.38
N GLU A 41 15.43 -0.20 -18.69
CA GLU A 41 16.86 0.15 -18.53
C GLU A 41 17.19 0.85 -17.20
N GLU A 42 16.18 1.25 -16.42
CA GLU A 42 16.41 1.92 -15.14
C GLU A 42 16.96 0.92 -14.12
N SER A 43 17.99 1.35 -13.39
CA SER A 43 18.61 0.56 -12.32
C SER A 43 17.92 0.73 -10.97
N LYS A 44 17.19 1.83 -10.78
CA LYS A 44 16.53 2.15 -9.52
C LYS A 44 15.27 2.98 -9.73
N CYS A 45 14.24 2.76 -8.92
CA CYS A 45 13.06 3.63 -8.91
C CYS A 45 12.52 3.88 -7.50
N ILE A 46 11.67 4.91 -7.38
CA ILE A 46 10.82 5.14 -6.20
C ILE A 46 9.39 4.78 -6.59
N TYR A 47 8.84 3.76 -5.95
CA TYR A 47 7.44 3.40 -6.04
C TYR A 47 6.64 4.10 -4.92
N LEU A 48 5.46 4.61 -5.27
CA LEU A 48 4.54 5.30 -4.37
C LEU A 48 3.12 4.76 -4.57
N ASP A 49 2.44 4.42 -3.49
CA ASP A 49 0.99 4.19 -3.51
C ASP A 49 0.24 5.50 -3.82
N CYS A 50 -0.99 5.39 -4.30
CA CYS A 50 -1.79 6.54 -4.74
C CYS A 50 -2.44 7.33 -3.58
N ASP A 51 -2.30 6.87 -2.35
CA ASP A 51 -2.93 7.41 -1.15
C ASP A 51 -1.91 8.03 -0.17
N LEU A 52 -1.03 8.86 -0.73
CA LEU A 52 -0.01 9.59 -0.01
C LEU A 52 -0.24 11.11 -0.06
N LEU A 53 0.19 11.79 0.99
CA LEU A 53 0.50 13.22 0.98
C LEU A 53 2.02 13.39 0.98
N VAL A 54 2.57 13.74 -0.17
CA VAL A 54 4.01 14.04 -0.33
C VAL A 54 4.23 15.52 -0.05
N LEU A 55 4.91 15.83 1.06
CA LEU A 55 5.09 17.18 1.59
C LEU A 55 6.52 17.72 1.40
N ARG A 56 7.45 16.88 0.93
CA ARG A 56 8.87 17.22 0.71
C ARG A 56 9.36 16.67 -0.64
N ASP A 57 10.50 17.18 -1.09
CA ASP A 57 11.11 16.77 -2.35
C ASP A 57 11.63 15.31 -2.27
N LEU A 58 11.16 14.48 -3.20
CA LEU A 58 11.56 13.07 -3.31
C LEU A 58 13.00 12.90 -3.79
N ALA A 59 13.64 13.95 -4.31
CA ALA A 59 15.07 13.93 -4.61
C ALA A 59 15.90 13.56 -3.37
N GLU A 60 15.51 14.01 -2.17
CA GLU A 60 16.19 13.62 -0.93
C GLU A 60 16.07 12.09 -0.69
N LEU A 61 14.88 11.51 -0.90
CA LEU A 61 14.64 10.06 -0.76
C LEU A 61 15.50 9.26 -1.73
N ASN A 62 15.65 9.75 -2.97
CA ASN A 62 16.44 9.10 -3.99
C ASN A 62 17.93 8.96 -3.63
N THR A 63 18.43 9.79 -2.70
CA THR A 63 19.83 9.72 -2.22
C THR A 63 20.06 8.68 -1.12
N ALA A 64 18.99 8.04 -0.62
CA ALA A 64 19.11 7.02 0.41
C ALA A 64 20.04 5.88 -0.03
N LYS A 65 20.95 5.49 0.87
CA LYS A 65 21.88 4.40 0.65
C LYS A 65 21.14 3.09 0.86
N MET A 66 21.15 2.23 -0.15
CA MET A 66 20.47 0.93 -0.11
C MET A 66 21.31 -0.17 0.55
N HIS A 67 22.59 0.09 0.87
CA HIS A 67 23.52 -0.87 1.48
C HIS A 67 23.54 -2.27 0.84
N GLY A 68 23.35 -2.33 -0.47
CA GLY A 68 23.29 -3.58 -1.22
C GLY A 68 22.04 -4.42 -0.94
N LYS A 69 20.95 -3.80 -0.49
CA LYS A 69 19.61 -4.38 -0.36
C LYS A 69 18.79 -4.12 -1.62
N THR A 70 17.85 -5.01 -1.93
CA THR A 70 16.98 -4.85 -3.10
C THR A 70 15.87 -3.84 -2.86
N ILE A 71 15.33 -3.79 -1.63
CA ILE A 71 14.25 -2.88 -1.25
C ILE A 71 14.72 -1.89 -0.18
N GLY A 72 14.32 -0.64 -0.30
CA GLY A 72 14.38 0.37 0.74
C GLY A 72 12.97 0.74 1.14
N SER A 73 12.60 0.57 2.40
CA SER A 73 11.24 0.85 2.87
C SER A 73 11.23 1.25 4.35
N VAL A 74 10.08 1.68 4.85
CA VAL A 74 9.86 2.03 6.25
C VAL A 74 9.07 0.92 6.93
N ARG A 75 9.47 0.59 8.17
CA ARG A 75 8.72 -0.35 9.02
C ARG A 75 7.26 0.08 9.15
N ASP A 76 6.34 -0.85 8.97
CA ASP A 76 4.91 -0.55 9.08
C ASP A 76 4.55 -0.09 10.50
N ILE A 77 3.55 0.76 10.62
CA ILE A 77 3.04 1.20 11.93
C ILE A 77 2.70 0.00 12.82
N SER A 78 2.21 -1.10 12.24
CA SER A 78 1.80 -2.31 12.98
C SER A 78 2.92 -2.94 13.80
N VAL A 79 4.19 -2.73 13.42
CA VAL A 79 5.36 -3.26 14.15
C VAL A 79 6.15 -2.17 14.87
N ARG A 80 5.85 -0.89 14.64
CA ARG A 80 6.50 0.23 15.33
C ARG A 80 5.77 0.67 16.59
N THR A 81 4.43 0.63 16.60
CA THR A 81 3.62 1.20 17.69
C THR A 81 2.74 0.19 18.40
N ALA A 82 2.72 -1.06 17.96
CA ALA A 82 1.78 -2.05 18.46
C ALA A 82 2.50 -3.38 18.84
N ASP A 83 2.06 -3.96 19.95
CA ASP A 83 2.46 -5.30 20.42
C ASP A 83 2.02 -6.52 19.54
N PRO A 84 1.05 -6.41 18.58
CA PRO A 84 0.67 -7.52 17.69
C PRO A 84 1.72 -8.00 16.68
N HIS A 85 2.97 -7.54 16.74
CA HIS A 85 4.05 -7.90 15.82
C HIS A 85 4.36 -9.41 15.82
N LEU A 86 4.14 -10.09 16.95
CA LEU A 86 4.27 -11.55 17.06
C LEU A 86 3.33 -12.29 16.09
N PHE A 87 2.10 -11.83 15.91
CA PHE A 87 1.13 -12.50 15.03
C PHE A 87 1.45 -12.34 13.54
N ILE A 88 2.03 -11.21 13.14
CA ILE A 88 2.44 -10.99 11.74
C ILE A 88 3.68 -11.83 11.44
N GLY A 89 4.71 -11.72 12.27
CA GLY A 89 5.95 -12.46 12.06
C GLY A 89 5.76 -13.97 12.09
N GLU A 90 4.97 -14.51 13.03
CA GLU A 90 4.68 -15.95 13.10
C GLU A 90 3.87 -16.43 11.87
N ARG A 91 2.79 -15.72 11.52
CA ARG A 91 1.96 -16.04 10.34
C ARG A 91 2.76 -16.03 9.04
N LEU A 92 3.67 -15.07 8.91
CA LEU A 92 4.47 -14.88 7.71
C LEU A 92 5.78 -15.68 7.74
N GLN A 93 6.18 -16.18 8.91
CA GLN A 93 7.46 -16.86 9.15
C GLN A 93 8.66 -15.95 8.84
N LEU A 94 8.59 -14.69 9.28
CA LEU A 94 9.70 -13.75 9.11
C LEU A 94 10.82 -14.08 10.09
N THR A 95 12.07 -13.91 9.63
CA THR A 95 13.27 -14.08 10.44
C THR A 95 13.27 -13.12 11.63
N ASN A 96 12.80 -11.88 11.41
CA ASN A 96 12.59 -10.90 12.46
C ASN A 96 11.16 -10.32 12.36
N PRO A 97 10.27 -10.55 13.36
CA PRO A 97 8.89 -10.02 13.33
C PRO A 97 8.81 -8.49 13.32
N TYR A 98 9.87 -7.79 13.73
CA TYR A 98 9.94 -6.32 13.75
C TYR A 98 10.35 -5.72 12.39
N ASP A 99 10.78 -6.54 11.44
CA ASP A 99 11.24 -6.11 10.13
C ASP A 99 10.15 -6.23 9.07
N TYR A 100 8.89 -6.03 9.47
CA TYR A 100 7.76 -5.91 8.54
C TYR A 100 7.59 -4.47 8.07
N PHE A 101 7.72 -4.22 6.76
CA PHE A 101 7.61 -2.90 6.14
C PHE A 101 6.24 -2.63 5.52
N ASN A 102 5.93 -1.34 5.41
CA ASN A 102 4.80 -0.85 4.64
C ASN A 102 5.16 -0.80 3.15
N SER A 103 4.31 -1.34 2.29
CA SER A 103 4.62 -1.43 0.85
C SER A 103 4.36 -0.15 0.06
N GLY A 104 3.76 0.89 0.65
CA GLY A 104 3.30 2.06 -0.10
C GLY A 104 4.36 3.09 -0.47
N VAL A 105 5.57 2.98 0.08
CA VAL A 105 6.74 3.76 -0.36
C VAL A 105 7.93 2.82 -0.41
N LEU A 106 8.46 2.59 -1.60
CA LEU A 106 9.60 1.70 -1.83
C LEU A 106 10.66 2.40 -2.67
N ILE A 107 11.92 2.27 -2.28
CA ILE A 107 13.03 2.40 -3.21
C ILE A 107 13.36 0.99 -3.69
N ILE A 108 13.46 0.79 -4.99
CA ILE A 108 13.67 -0.54 -5.59
C ILE A 108 14.94 -0.50 -6.42
N ASP A 109 15.90 -1.37 -6.08
CA ASP A 109 17.03 -1.70 -6.95
C ASP A 109 16.51 -2.67 -8.02
N LEU A 110 16.30 -2.15 -9.22
CA LEU A 110 15.70 -2.87 -10.34
C LEU A 110 16.67 -3.89 -10.94
N ASP A 111 17.98 -3.67 -10.85
CA ASP A 111 18.99 -4.63 -11.29
C ASP A 111 18.94 -5.89 -10.45
N ARG A 112 18.89 -5.73 -9.12
CA ARG A 112 18.74 -6.86 -8.19
C ARG A 112 17.37 -7.51 -8.31
N TRP A 113 16.30 -6.72 -8.45
CA TRP A 113 14.94 -7.22 -8.68
C TRP A 113 14.90 -8.17 -9.90
N ARG A 114 15.50 -7.76 -11.02
CA ARG A 114 15.62 -8.59 -12.23
C ARG A 114 16.49 -9.82 -12.00
N LYS A 115 17.65 -9.66 -11.36
CA LYS A 115 18.58 -10.77 -11.06
C LYS A 115 17.96 -11.84 -10.17
N LEU A 116 17.10 -11.45 -9.23
CA LEU A 116 16.37 -12.36 -8.33
C LEU A 116 15.14 -12.99 -8.99
N ASP A 117 14.79 -12.59 -10.22
CA ASP A 117 13.51 -12.92 -10.86
C ASP A 117 12.32 -12.66 -9.91
N ALA A 118 12.35 -11.50 -9.25
CA ALA A 118 11.44 -11.18 -8.15
C ALA A 118 9.97 -11.21 -8.58
N ARG A 119 9.68 -10.80 -9.82
CA ARG A 119 8.33 -10.86 -10.39
C ARG A 119 7.76 -12.27 -10.30
N ASN A 120 8.43 -13.27 -10.87
CA ASN A 120 7.88 -14.62 -10.96
C ASN A 120 7.77 -15.26 -9.58
N HIS A 121 8.80 -15.09 -8.73
CA HIS A 121 8.76 -15.60 -7.36
C HIS A 121 7.62 -14.98 -6.53
N LEU A 122 7.39 -13.66 -6.65
CA LEU A 122 6.28 -13.01 -5.94
C LEU A 122 4.92 -13.52 -6.42
N ILE A 123 4.76 -13.77 -7.73
CA ILE A 123 3.54 -14.36 -8.29
C ILE A 123 3.30 -15.74 -7.68
N ASP A 124 4.30 -16.63 -7.73
CA ASP A 124 4.18 -18.01 -7.26
C ASP A 124 3.93 -18.05 -5.75
N LEU A 125 4.71 -17.30 -4.98
CA LEU A 125 4.56 -17.16 -3.53
C LEU A 125 3.16 -16.64 -3.15
N THR A 126 2.64 -15.65 -3.87
CA THR A 126 1.30 -15.10 -3.62
C THR A 126 0.22 -16.13 -3.86
N LEU A 127 0.35 -16.98 -4.88
CA LEU A 127 -0.63 -18.01 -5.20
C LEU A 127 -0.56 -19.17 -4.20
N GLU A 128 0.64 -19.60 -3.83
CA GLU A 128 0.88 -20.66 -2.84
C GLU A 128 0.34 -20.27 -1.45
N ARG A 129 0.64 -19.05 -1.02
CA ARG A 129 0.36 -18.54 0.34
C ARG A 129 -0.86 -17.61 0.41
N ALA A 130 -1.74 -17.67 -0.59
CA ALA A 130 -2.91 -16.80 -0.72
C ALA A 130 -3.87 -16.81 0.48
N ASP A 131 -3.90 -17.92 1.23
CA ASP A 131 -4.74 -18.02 2.44
C ASP A 131 -4.07 -17.44 3.69
N THR A 132 -2.73 -17.31 3.70
CA THR A 132 -1.98 -16.66 4.79
C THR A 132 -1.77 -15.17 4.58
N PHE A 133 -1.81 -14.66 3.35
CA PHE A 133 -1.56 -13.23 3.06
C PHE A 133 -2.81 -12.36 3.25
N HIS A 134 -2.90 -11.73 4.42
CA HIS A 134 -3.98 -10.83 4.83
C HIS A 134 -3.83 -9.42 4.24
N SER A 135 -2.57 -8.94 4.11
CA SER A 135 -2.21 -7.64 3.54
C SER A 135 -1.76 -7.75 2.08
N GLN A 136 -2.18 -8.82 1.38
CA GLN A 136 -1.97 -9.02 -0.05
C GLN A 136 -0.49 -8.96 -0.45
N ASP A 137 -0.15 -8.08 -1.40
CA ASP A 137 1.19 -7.87 -1.93
C ASP A 137 2.19 -7.44 -0.88
N GLN A 138 1.78 -6.68 0.14
CA GLN A 138 2.69 -6.29 1.23
C GLN A 138 3.22 -7.51 1.98
N ASP A 139 2.37 -8.49 2.29
CA ASP A 139 2.81 -9.70 2.97
C ASP A 139 3.79 -10.51 2.08
N ALA A 140 3.48 -10.65 0.80
CA ALA A 140 4.32 -11.38 -0.15
C ALA A 140 5.70 -10.71 -0.32
N LEU A 141 5.72 -9.38 -0.45
CA LEU A 141 6.95 -8.60 -0.52
C LEU A 141 7.80 -8.75 0.74
N ASN A 142 7.17 -8.68 1.93
CA ASN A 142 7.88 -8.85 3.20
C ASN A 142 8.47 -10.26 3.35
N VAL A 143 7.77 -11.29 2.89
CA VAL A 143 8.30 -12.67 2.90
C VAL A 143 9.44 -12.83 1.90
N PHE A 144 9.28 -12.31 0.68
CA PHE A 144 10.29 -12.51 -0.37
C PHE A 144 11.57 -11.69 -0.12
N PHE A 145 11.45 -10.49 0.45
CA PHE A 145 12.57 -9.61 0.78
C PHE A 145 12.94 -9.61 2.27
N ASP A 146 12.58 -10.67 3.00
CA ASP A 146 13.01 -10.85 4.38
C ASP A 146 14.54 -10.91 4.45
N GLY A 147 15.12 -10.04 5.28
CA GLY A 147 16.58 -9.83 5.34
C GLY A 147 17.19 -9.10 4.13
N ASP A 148 16.44 -8.79 3.07
CA ASP A 148 16.90 -8.04 1.88
C ASP A 148 16.24 -6.67 1.74
N THR A 149 15.95 -6.04 2.89
CA THR A 149 15.36 -4.71 3.00
C THR A 149 16.26 -3.76 3.80
N GLU A 150 16.47 -2.55 3.27
CA GLU A 150 17.05 -1.41 3.97
C GLU A 150 15.92 -0.60 4.61
N PHE A 151 16.03 -0.35 5.92
CA PHE A 151 15.01 0.43 6.63
C PHE A 151 15.33 1.91 6.64
N LEU A 152 14.45 2.68 5.99
CA LEU A 152 14.55 4.12 5.85
C LEU A 152 14.01 4.84 7.09
N ASP A 153 14.33 6.13 7.18
CA ASP A 153 13.77 7.02 8.21
C ASP A 153 12.22 7.02 8.15
N PRO A 154 11.52 6.80 9.28
CA PRO A 154 10.05 6.77 9.33
C PRO A 154 9.32 7.95 8.70
N VAL A 155 9.94 9.13 8.63
CA VAL A 155 9.32 10.32 8.01
C VAL A 155 8.98 10.14 6.53
N TRP A 156 9.56 9.14 5.87
CA TRP A 156 9.34 8.83 4.46
C TRP A 156 8.10 7.96 4.20
N ASN A 157 7.43 7.44 5.23
CA ASN A 157 6.17 6.71 5.10
C ASN A 157 5.50 6.63 6.47
N THR A 158 5.02 7.78 6.96
CA THR A 158 4.39 7.86 8.27
C THR A 158 2.89 7.70 8.14
N SER A 159 2.30 6.80 8.91
CA SER A 159 0.85 6.61 8.91
C SER A 159 0.15 7.83 9.51
N GLN A 160 -0.97 8.24 8.92
CA GLN A 160 -1.77 9.33 9.49
C GLN A 160 -2.29 9.02 10.90
N TYR A 161 -2.35 7.74 11.31
CA TYR A 161 -2.79 7.33 12.64
C TYR A 161 -1.73 7.55 13.73
N GLU A 162 -0.49 7.82 13.34
CA GLU A 162 0.57 8.21 14.28
C GLU A 162 0.48 9.69 14.67
N ARG A 163 -0.42 10.42 14.02
CA ARG A 163 -0.61 11.88 14.20
C ARG A 163 0.69 12.67 14.09
N PRO A 164 1.54 12.42 13.08
CA PRO A 164 2.85 13.02 13.05
C PRO A 164 2.76 14.53 12.71
N ASP A 165 3.76 15.32 13.14
CA ASP A 165 3.81 16.77 12.85
C ASP A 165 4.11 17.03 11.38
N THR A 166 3.10 17.52 10.66
CA THR A 166 3.14 17.76 9.23
C THR A 166 4.14 18.82 8.78
N ALA A 167 4.68 19.65 9.68
CA ALA A 167 5.75 20.59 9.35
C ALA A 167 7.10 19.87 9.12
N GLU A 168 7.32 18.77 9.83
CA GLU A 168 8.56 17.97 9.78
C GLU A 168 8.43 16.73 8.89
N ASN A 169 7.21 16.21 8.68
CA ASN A 169 7.01 15.00 7.89
C ASN A 169 7.25 15.18 6.40
N ARG A 170 7.84 14.15 5.78
CA ARG A 170 8.11 14.11 4.34
C ARG A 170 6.96 13.49 3.57
N ILE A 171 6.46 12.33 4.02
CA ILE A 171 5.34 11.63 3.40
C ILE A 171 4.38 11.11 4.48
N ILE A 172 3.12 11.52 4.38
CA ILE A 172 2.04 10.97 5.19
C ILE A 172 1.26 9.97 4.35
N HIS A 173 1.25 8.71 4.76
CA HIS A 173 0.49 7.65 4.10
C HIS A 173 -0.89 7.55 4.71
N LEU A 174 -1.92 7.74 3.88
CA LEU A 174 -3.32 7.78 4.30
C LEU A 174 -3.92 6.38 4.43
N ILE A 175 -3.25 5.45 5.12
CA ILE A 175 -3.60 4.02 5.21
C ILE A 175 -5.04 3.73 5.70
N GLY A 176 -5.53 2.51 5.44
CA GLY A 176 -6.88 2.07 5.83
C GLY A 176 -7.93 2.26 4.73
N THR A 177 -9.21 2.08 5.07
CA THR A 177 -10.28 1.93 4.07
C THR A 177 -11.03 3.21 3.71
N VAL A 178 -10.89 4.28 4.51
CA VAL A 178 -11.59 5.55 4.32
C VAL A 178 -10.56 6.65 4.08
N LYS A 179 -10.59 7.23 2.87
CA LYS A 179 -9.64 8.23 2.36
C LYS A 179 -10.32 9.60 2.23
N PRO A 180 -9.59 10.72 2.14
CA PRO A 180 -10.19 12.05 2.05
C PRO A 180 -11.16 12.26 0.88
N TRP A 181 -11.03 11.48 -0.19
CA TRP A 181 -11.95 11.51 -1.35
C TRP A 181 -13.21 10.63 -1.18
N HIS A 182 -13.36 9.93 -0.06
CA HIS A 182 -14.58 9.18 0.29
C HIS A 182 -15.52 10.07 1.11
N ALA A 183 -16.82 10.01 0.83
CA ALA A 183 -17.85 10.73 1.57
C ALA A 183 -17.82 10.36 3.06
N ARG A 184 -17.57 9.08 3.37
CA ARG A 184 -17.47 8.56 4.75
C ARG A 184 -16.35 9.19 5.56
N TYR A 185 -15.38 9.85 4.92
CA TYR A 185 -14.32 10.54 5.64
C TYR A 185 -14.86 11.67 6.52
N LYS A 186 -16.08 12.18 6.26
CA LYS A 186 -16.75 13.16 7.12
C LYS A 186 -16.85 12.74 8.59
N GLU A 187 -16.93 11.43 8.85
CA GLU A 187 -16.98 10.87 10.21
C GLU A 187 -15.69 11.14 10.99
N LYS A 188 -14.55 11.27 10.30
CA LYS A 188 -13.25 11.59 10.90
C LYS A 188 -13.05 13.07 11.15
N LEU A 189 -13.84 13.94 10.51
CA LEU A 189 -13.67 15.40 10.60
C LEU A 189 -14.09 15.96 11.96
N SER A 190 -14.66 15.17 12.87
CA SER A 190 -14.85 15.61 14.27
C SER A 190 -13.51 15.72 15.01
N ASP A 191 -12.47 14.97 14.60
CA ASP A 191 -11.11 15.11 15.11
C ASP A 191 -10.40 16.26 14.38
N SER A 192 -9.87 17.23 15.14
CA SER A 192 -9.19 18.40 14.60
C SER A 192 -8.00 18.03 13.73
N TYR A 193 -7.23 17.00 14.10
CA TYR A 193 -6.08 16.54 13.31
C TYR A 193 -6.52 16.03 11.93
N HIS A 194 -7.58 15.22 11.87
CA HIS A 194 -8.06 14.73 10.57
C HIS A 194 -8.66 15.84 9.71
N ARG A 195 -9.22 16.90 10.32
CA ARG A 195 -9.67 18.10 9.60
C ARG A 195 -8.47 18.91 9.09
N THR A 196 -7.60 19.38 9.96
CA THR A 196 -6.56 20.35 9.57
C THR A 196 -5.37 19.69 8.89
N GLU A 197 -4.84 18.62 9.47
CA GLU A 197 -3.58 18.03 9.01
C GLU A 197 -3.75 17.06 7.86
N ILE A 198 -4.95 16.50 7.66
CA ILE A 198 -5.20 15.56 6.57
C ILE A 198 -6.14 16.16 5.52
N TRP A 199 -7.36 16.54 5.90
CA TRP A 199 -8.37 16.97 4.94
C TRP A 199 -8.01 18.31 4.28
N ASP A 200 -7.77 19.35 5.08
CA ASP A 200 -7.47 20.70 4.55
C ASP A 200 -6.16 20.69 3.74
N ARG A 201 -5.14 19.95 4.20
CA ARG A 201 -3.90 19.77 3.43
C ARG A 201 -4.11 19.01 2.13
N PHE A 202 -4.81 17.87 2.15
CA PHE A 202 -5.08 17.10 0.93
C PHE A 202 -5.78 17.94 -0.12
N TYR A 203 -6.86 18.63 0.27
CA TYR A 203 -7.58 19.47 -0.68
C TYR A 203 -6.83 20.75 -1.05
N GLY A 204 -6.03 21.32 -0.15
CA GLY A 204 -5.11 22.41 -0.48
C GLY A 204 -4.07 22.03 -1.52
N VAL A 205 -3.58 20.78 -1.52
CA VAL A 205 -2.73 20.26 -2.60
C VAL A 205 -3.54 20.01 -3.87
N LEU A 206 -4.68 19.32 -3.75
CA LEU A 206 -5.54 18.97 -4.89
C LEU A 206 -6.00 20.19 -5.69
N ASP A 207 -6.34 21.28 -4.99
CA ASP A 207 -6.79 22.53 -5.59
C ASP A 207 -5.71 23.29 -6.37
N ARG A 208 -4.45 22.83 -6.32
CA ARG A 208 -3.35 23.33 -7.17
C ARG A 208 -3.13 22.48 -8.43
N THR A 209 -3.99 21.48 -8.66
CA THR A 209 -3.90 20.57 -9.80
C THR A 209 -5.10 20.76 -10.75
N ALA A 210 -5.15 20.00 -11.85
CA ALA A 210 -6.32 19.96 -12.74
C ALA A 210 -7.60 19.43 -12.07
N TYR A 211 -7.50 18.88 -10.85
CA TYR A 211 -8.63 18.35 -10.08
C TYR A 211 -9.19 19.34 -9.05
N ALA A 212 -8.87 20.63 -9.18
CA ALA A 212 -9.32 21.65 -8.25
C ALA A 212 -10.85 21.71 -8.11
N GLY A 213 -11.32 21.87 -6.87
CA GLY A 213 -12.75 21.89 -6.55
C GLY A 213 -13.42 20.51 -6.49
N ASN A 214 -12.74 19.43 -6.91
CA ASN A 214 -13.28 18.09 -6.73
C ASN A 214 -13.38 17.76 -5.24
N ARG A 215 -14.53 17.25 -4.82
CA ARG A 215 -14.85 16.86 -3.44
C ARG A 215 -15.67 15.57 -3.46
N PRO A 216 -15.77 14.85 -2.34
CA PRO A 216 -16.56 13.64 -2.28
C PRO A 216 -18.03 13.97 -2.52
N TRP A 217 -18.70 13.14 -3.31
CA TRP A 217 -20.13 13.27 -3.55
C TRP A 217 -20.89 12.89 -2.28
N ASP A 218 -21.58 13.83 -1.62
CA ASP A 218 -22.39 13.55 -0.43
C ASP A 218 -23.66 14.44 -0.29
N PRO A 219 -24.51 14.55 -1.33
CA PRO A 219 -25.72 15.34 -1.23
C PRO A 219 -26.66 14.74 -0.16
N ALA A 220 -27.04 15.57 0.82
CA ALA A 220 -27.89 15.20 1.95
C ALA A 220 -27.43 13.93 2.71
N GLY A 221 -26.14 13.60 2.70
CA GLY A 221 -25.59 12.43 3.38
C GLY A 221 -25.71 11.10 2.62
N LEU A 222 -26.23 11.11 1.38
CA LEU A 222 -26.43 9.90 0.57
C LEU A 222 -25.13 9.23 0.14
N GLY A 223 -24.04 9.98 -0.01
CA GLY A 223 -22.73 9.44 -0.34
C GLY A 223 -22.22 8.49 0.73
N VAL A 224 -22.36 8.90 1.98
CA VAL A 224 -21.99 8.06 3.14
C VAL A 224 -22.81 6.80 3.24
N VAL A 225 -24.13 6.88 2.99
CA VAL A 225 -24.99 5.69 2.97
C VAL A 225 -24.55 4.72 1.87
N LYS A 226 -24.34 5.23 0.65
CA LYS A 226 -23.89 4.44 -0.50
C LYS A 226 -22.57 3.72 -0.23
N GLU A 227 -21.53 4.47 0.16
CA GLU A 227 -20.21 3.90 0.45
C GLU A 227 -20.23 2.91 1.63
N THR A 228 -21.12 3.12 2.61
CA THR A 228 -21.28 2.19 3.75
C THR A 228 -21.82 0.85 3.28
N ILE A 229 -22.84 0.86 2.42
CA ILE A 229 -23.41 -0.35 1.82
C ILE A 229 -22.35 -1.04 0.96
N GLU A 230 -21.71 -0.32 0.03
CA GLU A 230 -20.70 -0.86 -0.89
C GLU A 230 -19.51 -1.50 -0.14
N SER A 231 -19.10 -0.92 0.99
CA SER A 231 -18.01 -1.48 1.79
C SER A 231 -18.31 -2.88 2.34
N LYS A 232 -19.59 -3.19 2.61
CA LYS A 232 -20.02 -4.48 3.17
C LYS A 232 -20.22 -5.57 2.12
N ILE A 233 -20.27 -5.23 0.84
CA ILE A 233 -20.50 -6.20 -0.25
C ILE A 233 -19.18 -6.93 -0.57
N PRO A 234 -19.10 -8.26 -0.39
CA PRO A 234 -17.91 -9.03 -0.78
C PRO A 234 -17.81 -9.15 -2.31
N LYS A 235 -16.59 -9.30 -2.82
CA LYS A 235 -16.38 -9.68 -4.23
C LYS A 235 -16.62 -11.17 -4.43
N MET A 236 -16.94 -11.56 -5.66
CA MET A 236 -17.23 -12.96 -6.01
C MET A 236 -16.09 -13.92 -5.67
N ASP A 237 -14.84 -13.52 -5.87
CA ASP A 237 -13.66 -14.33 -5.52
C ASP A 237 -13.52 -14.57 -4.01
N MET A 238 -14.01 -13.66 -3.17
CA MET A 238 -14.06 -13.88 -1.72
C MET A 238 -15.10 -14.94 -1.35
N VAL A 239 -16.26 -14.92 -2.02
CA VAL A 239 -17.35 -15.88 -1.79
C VAL A 239 -16.90 -17.27 -2.21
N THR A 240 -16.33 -17.41 -3.42
CA THR A 240 -15.80 -18.70 -3.90
C THR A 240 -14.66 -19.21 -3.01
N GLY A 241 -13.75 -18.34 -2.58
CA GLY A 241 -12.68 -18.70 -1.65
C GLY A 241 -13.18 -19.17 -0.29
N LYS A 242 -14.27 -18.57 0.23
CA LYS A 242 -14.91 -19.04 1.48
C LYS A 242 -15.52 -20.42 1.31
N ILE A 243 -16.26 -20.65 0.22
CA ILE A 243 -16.83 -21.98 -0.09
C ILE A 243 -15.73 -23.04 -0.17
N ARG A 244 -14.65 -22.76 -0.92
CA ARG A 244 -13.49 -23.67 -1.05
C ARG A 244 -12.91 -24.07 0.30
N ARG A 245 -12.61 -23.09 1.17
CA ARG A 245 -12.05 -23.36 2.51
C ARG A 245 -13.02 -24.12 3.41
N THR A 246 -14.32 -23.81 3.33
CA THR A 246 -15.34 -24.53 4.09
C THR A 246 -15.39 -26.00 3.64
N LEU A 247 -15.40 -26.28 2.34
CA LEU A 247 -15.37 -27.64 1.82
C LEU A 247 -14.11 -28.41 2.24
N GLN A 248 -12.93 -27.79 2.20
CA GLN A 248 -11.68 -28.42 2.65
C GLN A 248 -11.72 -28.86 4.12
N LYS A 249 -12.39 -28.10 5.00
CA LYS A 249 -12.57 -28.48 6.41
C LYS A 249 -13.47 -29.70 6.63
N PHE A 250 -14.30 -30.05 5.64
CA PHE A 250 -15.15 -31.25 5.69
C PHE A 250 -14.48 -32.47 5.02
N LEU A 251 -13.42 -32.25 4.24
CA LEU A 251 -12.69 -33.29 3.50
C LEU A 251 -11.40 -33.74 4.21
N ASN A 252 -10.98 -33.01 5.25
CA ASN A 252 -9.86 -33.34 6.14
C ASN A 252 -10.39 -33.64 7.54
#